data_AF-A0A127QLD1-F1
#
_entry.id   AF-A0A127QLD1-F1
#
_cell.length_a   1.000
_cell.length_b   1.000
_cell.length_c   1.000
_cell.angle_alpha   90.00
_cell.angle_beta   90.00
_cell.angle_gamma   90.00
#
_symmetry.space_group_name_H-M   'P 1'
#
loop_
_entity.id
_entity.type
_entity.pdbx_description
1 polymer ?
#
loop_
_entity_poly.entity_id
_entity_poly.type
_entity_poly.pdbx_seq_one_letter_code
_entity_poly.pdbx_strand_id
1 'polypeptide(L)'
;MTCTPLKLAAALVLLPLASAAMAATNGGTIHFVGSIVEPPCTTSMADSSGSAAVQVSIHCEKRSAFDVAFQRVGPNANSPTTISLTRDGKLLGSEEAAQYRIALQGQTSLSLAAKKAAAGTPLGPLVMTITYQ
;
A
#
# COMPACT_ATOMS: atom_id res chain seq x y z
N MET A 1 -46.80 -82.37 -8.05
CA MET A 1 -47.91 -82.15 -7.11
C MET A 1 -47.34 -82.47 -5.73
N THR A 2 -47.21 -81.55 -4.78
CA THR A 2 -48.20 -80.65 -4.14
C THR A 2 -47.51 -79.32 -3.74
N CYS A 3 -47.90 -78.13 -4.20
CA CYS A 3 -49.08 -77.27 -3.96
C CYS A 3 -49.13 -76.48 -2.63
N THR A 4 -49.29 -75.16 -2.81
CA THR A 4 -49.84 -74.09 -1.92
C THR A 4 -48.88 -73.26 -1.05
N PRO A 5 -49.25 -72.01 -0.67
CA PRO A 5 -49.92 -70.97 -1.48
C PRO A 5 -49.29 -69.57 -1.35
N LEU A 6 -49.63 -68.76 -2.35
CA LEU A 6 -49.54 -67.30 -2.46
C LEU A 6 -49.84 -66.54 -1.13
N LYS A 7 -49.02 -65.54 -0.78
CA LYS A 7 -49.43 -64.40 0.04
C LYS A 7 -48.87 -63.07 -0.49
N LEU A 8 -49.82 -62.25 -0.91
CA LEU A 8 -49.78 -60.82 -1.19
C LEU A 8 -48.91 -60.02 -0.20
N ALA A 9 -48.08 -59.12 -0.71
CA ALA A 9 -47.86 -57.81 -0.09
C ALA A 9 -47.42 -56.81 -1.16
N ALA A 10 -48.32 -55.88 -1.47
CA ALA A 10 -48.05 -54.70 -2.24
C ALA A 10 -47.00 -53.83 -1.54
N ALA A 11 -46.01 -53.36 -2.28
CA ALA A 11 -45.24 -52.18 -1.93
C ALA A 11 -44.97 -51.40 -3.22
N LEU A 12 -45.93 -50.57 -3.59
CA LEU A 12 -45.72 -49.41 -4.44
C LEU A 12 -44.68 -48.53 -3.76
N VAL A 13 -43.46 -48.51 -4.30
CA VAL A 13 -42.53 -47.40 -4.12
C VAL A 13 -42.13 -46.93 -5.51
N LEU A 14 -42.96 -46.04 -6.05
CA LEU A 14 -42.55 -45.00 -6.97
C LEU A 14 -41.33 -44.31 -6.36
N LEU A 15 -40.23 -44.15 -7.10
CA LEU A 15 -39.20 -43.13 -6.91
C LEU A 15 -38.03 -43.40 -7.88
N PRO A 16 -37.39 -42.37 -8.43
CA PRO A 16 -37.95 -41.39 -9.34
C PRO A 16 -37.18 -41.38 -10.67
N LEU A 17 -37.82 -40.82 -11.70
CA LEU A 17 -37.17 -40.37 -12.92
C LEU A 17 -35.92 -39.57 -12.54
N ALA A 18 -34.72 -40.08 -12.85
CA ALA A 18 -33.50 -39.30 -12.80
C ALA A 18 -33.55 -38.29 -13.95
N SER A 19 -34.35 -37.24 -13.78
CA SER A 19 -34.20 -36.01 -14.53
C SER A 19 -32.81 -35.51 -14.22
N ALA A 20 -31.91 -35.59 -15.21
CA ALA A 20 -30.68 -34.82 -15.20
C ALA A 20 -31.09 -33.35 -15.07
N ALA A 21 -31.11 -32.85 -13.84
CA ALA A 21 -31.12 -31.43 -13.58
C ALA A 21 -29.77 -30.94 -14.12
N MET A 22 -29.77 -30.48 -15.37
CA MET A 22 -28.75 -29.58 -15.86
C MET A 22 -28.81 -28.40 -14.90
N ALA A 23 -27.85 -28.31 -14.00
CA ALA A 23 -27.67 -27.13 -13.18
C ALA A 23 -27.56 -25.97 -14.17
N ALA A 24 -28.61 -25.16 -14.27
CA ALA A 24 -28.53 -23.90 -14.96
C ALA A 24 -27.49 -23.09 -14.18
N THR A 25 -26.25 -23.11 -14.64
CA THR A 25 -25.24 -22.17 -14.19
C THR A 25 -25.78 -20.80 -14.56
N ASN A 26 -26.41 -20.14 -13.59
CA ASN A 26 -26.71 -18.72 -13.63
C ASN A 26 -25.37 -17.98 -13.61
N GLY A 27 -24.69 -17.99 -14.76
CA GLY A 27 -23.45 -17.26 -14.99
C GLY A 27 -23.79 -15.83 -15.40
N GLY A 28 -23.48 -14.88 -14.52
CA GLY A 28 -23.45 -13.46 -14.86
C GLY A 28 -22.03 -13.01 -15.17
N THR A 29 -21.88 -11.99 -16.00
CA THR A 29 -20.60 -11.29 -16.22
C THR A 29 -20.35 -10.30 -15.09
N ILE A 30 -19.22 -10.42 -14.40
CA ILE A 30 -18.77 -9.41 -13.44
C ILE A 30 -17.90 -8.40 -14.21
N HIS A 31 -18.41 -7.18 -14.35
CA HIS A 31 -17.67 -6.07 -14.93
C HIS A 31 -16.95 -5.31 -13.83
N PHE A 32 -15.62 -5.40 -13.80
CA PHE A 32 -14.78 -4.57 -12.95
C PHE A 32 -14.41 -3.31 -13.72
N VAL A 33 -14.79 -2.16 -13.18
CA VAL A 33 -14.34 -0.84 -13.67
C VAL A 33 -13.49 -0.23 -12.57
N GLY A 34 -12.26 0.13 -12.90
CA GLY A 34 -11.33 0.79 -11.99
C GLY A 34 -10.37 1.67 -12.77
N SER A 35 -9.92 2.75 -12.15
CA SER A 35 -8.85 3.61 -12.66
C SER A 35 -7.59 3.40 -11.82
N ILE A 36 -6.45 3.34 -12.51
CA ILE A 36 -5.14 3.43 -11.85
C ILE A 36 -4.75 4.90 -11.90
N VAL A 37 -4.66 5.55 -10.73
CA VAL A 37 -4.17 6.92 -10.61
C VAL A 37 -2.67 6.86 -10.39
N GLU A 38 -1.90 7.28 -11.39
CA GLU A 38 -0.46 7.42 -11.26
C GLU A 38 -0.12 8.71 -10.48
N PRO A 39 0.85 8.69 -9.55
CA PRO A 39 1.28 9.92 -8.90
C PRO A 39 1.85 10.90 -9.94
N PRO A 40 1.62 12.21 -9.81
CA PRO A 40 2.04 13.19 -10.81
C PRO A 40 3.57 13.39 -10.87
N CYS A 41 4.33 12.77 -9.97
CA CYS A 41 5.78 12.80 -9.96
C CYS A 41 6.35 11.41 -9.64
N THR A 42 7.48 11.08 -10.23
CA THR A 42 8.26 9.87 -9.91
C THR A 42 9.27 10.17 -8.81
N THR A 43 9.50 9.22 -7.90
CA THR A 43 10.44 9.36 -6.80
C THR A 43 11.49 8.25 -6.85
N SER A 44 12.75 8.60 -6.58
CA SER A 44 13.83 7.62 -6.48
C SER A 44 14.73 7.96 -5.29
N MET A 45 15.22 6.93 -4.61
CA MET A 45 16.09 7.08 -3.45
C MET A 45 17.48 6.52 -3.77
N ALA A 46 18.51 7.27 -3.44
CA ALA A 46 19.89 6.84 -3.53
C ALA A 46 20.50 6.90 -2.12
N ASP A 47 20.99 5.74 -1.66
CA ASP A 47 21.82 5.68 -0.47
C ASP A 47 23.21 6.17 -0.82
N SER A 48 23.64 7.25 -0.15
CA SER A 48 25.01 7.71 -0.23
C SER A 48 25.86 6.79 0.63
N SER A 49 26.39 5.71 0.04
CA SER A 49 27.29 4.76 0.70
C SER A 49 28.41 5.50 1.48
N GLY A 50 28.26 5.59 2.81
CA GLY A 50 29.24 6.21 3.70
C GLY A 50 28.87 7.59 4.28
N SER A 51 27.73 8.18 3.90
CA SER A 51 27.22 9.43 4.49
C SER A 51 25.91 9.18 5.25
N ALA A 52 25.72 9.85 6.40
CA ALA A 52 24.44 9.83 7.15
C ALA A 52 23.30 10.60 6.45
N ALA A 53 23.48 10.87 5.15
CA ALA A 53 22.58 11.62 4.30
C ALA A 53 22.01 10.70 3.22
N VAL A 54 20.69 10.65 3.13
CA VAL A 54 19.95 9.92 2.08
C VAL A 54 19.45 10.94 1.07
N GLN A 55 19.62 10.65 -0.22
CA GLN A 55 19.18 11.53 -1.29
C GLN A 55 17.90 10.97 -1.92
N VAL A 56 16.86 11.78 -1.97
CA VAL A 56 15.58 11.49 -2.63
C VAL A 56 15.44 12.42 -3.82
N SER A 57 15.45 11.87 -5.01
CA SER A 57 15.13 12.61 -6.23
C SER A 57 13.64 12.56 -6.51
N ILE A 58 13.07 13.70 -6.86
CA ILE A 58 11.67 13.83 -7.26
C ILE A 58 11.65 14.47 -8.64
N HIS A 59 10.98 13.82 -9.58
CA HIS A 59 10.81 14.31 -10.94
C HIS A 59 9.33 14.46 -11.28
N CYS A 60 8.91 15.68 -11.61
CA CYS A 60 7.54 15.99 -11.99
C CYS A 60 7.53 16.51 -13.44
N GLU A 61 6.83 15.83 -14.37
CA GLU A 61 6.72 16.31 -15.75
C GLU A 61 5.94 17.64 -15.84
N LYS A 62 4.92 17.77 -15.00
CA LYS A 62 4.08 18.96 -14.88
C LYS A 62 4.38 19.66 -13.55
N ARG A 63 3.97 20.93 -13.46
CA ARG A 63 4.07 21.65 -12.19
C ARG A 63 3.11 21.01 -11.18
N SER A 64 3.66 20.50 -10.10
CA SER A 64 2.91 19.81 -9.05
C SER A 64 3.29 20.36 -7.68
N ALA A 65 2.30 20.52 -6.81
CA ALA A 65 2.50 20.82 -5.40
C ALA A 65 2.37 19.54 -4.59
N PHE A 66 3.24 19.36 -3.61
CA PHE A 66 3.18 18.24 -2.69
C PHE A 66 3.75 18.60 -1.33
N ASP A 67 3.31 17.86 -0.32
CA ASP A 67 3.78 17.93 1.04
C ASP A 67 4.66 16.73 1.35
N VAL A 68 5.79 16.96 2.01
CA VAL A 68 6.67 15.92 2.52
C VAL A 68 6.53 15.90 4.03
N ALA A 69 6.15 14.76 4.61
CA ALA A 69 6.02 14.59 6.05
C ALA A 69 6.89 13.44 6.57
N PHE A 70 7.34 13.56 7.81
CA PHE A 70 8.16 12.55 8.48
C PHE A 70 7.45 12.03 9.73
N GLN A 71 7.37 10.70 9.86
CA GLN A 71 6.77 10.06 11.01
C GLN A 71 7.66 8.92 11.50
N ARG A 72 7.96 8.88 12.80
CA ARG A 72 8.57 7.70 13.41
C ARG A 72 7.52 6.59 13.51
N VAL A 73 7.94 5.36 13.30
CA VAL A 73 7.07 4.20 13.51
C VAL A 73 7.57 3.36 14.68
N GLY A 74 6.64 2.65 15.33
CA GLY A 74 6.92 1.80 16.47
C GLY A 74 6.86 2.54 17.83
N PRO A 75 7.54 2.03 18.87
CA PRO A 75 7.39 2.51 20.25
C PRO A 75 7.71 4.00 20.45
N ASN A 76 8.45 4.59 19.53
CA ASN A 76 8.89 6.00 19.55
C ASN A 76 8.15 6.87 18.54
N ALA A 77 6.94 6.49 18.11
CA ALA A 77 6.17 7.23 17.09
C ALA A 77 5.91 8.70 17.46
N ASN A 78 5.81 9.00 18.76
CA ASN A 78 5.57 10.35 19.29
C ASN A 78 6.86 11.11 19.62
N SER A 79 8.03 10.54 19.38
CA SER A 79 9.31 11.19 19.66
C SER A 79 9.70 12.16 18.53
N PRO A 80 10.34 13.29 18.84
CA PRO A 80 10.81 14.24 17.82
C PRO A 80 11.77 13.59 16.81
N THR A 81 11.67 14.00 15.55
CA THR A 81 12.42 13.46 14.42
C THR A 81 13.71 14.24 14.20
N THR A 82 14.88 13.63 14.42
CA THR A 82 16.18 14.32 14.30
C THR A 82 16.67 14.49 12.86
N ILE A 83 15.77 14.70 11.92
CA ILE A 83 16.04 14.80 10.49
C ILE A 83 16.00 16.25 10.05
N SER A 84 17.05 16.71 9.39
CA SER A 84 17.03 17.94 8.62
C SER A 84 16.75 17.62 7.15
N LEU A 85 15.82 18.37 6.56
CA LEU A 85 15.52 18.31 5.13
C LEU A 85 16.19 19.48 4.40
N THR A 86 17.02 19.15 3.43
CA THR A 86 17.64 20.11 2.53
C THR A 86 17.12 19.90 1.11
N ARG A 87 16.97 20.98 0.34
CA ARG A 87 16.68 20.96 -1.08
C ARG A 87 17.82 21.63 -1.80
N ASP A 88 18.41 20.93 -2.78
CA ASP A 88 19.53 21.45 -3.57
C ASP A 88 20.67 22.02 -2.68
N GLY A 89 20.91 21.36 -1.54
CA GLY A 89 21.91 21.76 -0.52
C GLY A 89 21.46 22.86 0.44
N LYS A 90 20.32 23.51 0.21
CA LYS A 90 19.76 24.53 1.10
C LYS A 90 18.79 23.92 2.10
N LEU A 91 18.99 24.21 3.38
CA LEU A 91 18.08 23.79 4.44
C LEU A 91 16.67 24.40 4.23
N LEU A 92 15.63 23.54 4.26
CA LEU A 92 14.24 23.99 4.07
C LEU A 92 13.65 24.68 5.31
N GLY A 93 14.29 24.52 6.47
CA GLY A 93 13.95 25.22 7.72
C GLY A 93 14.94 24.88 8.83
N SER A 94 15.11 25.78 9.81
CA SER A 94 16.04 25.60 10.93
C SER A 94 15.57 24.62 12.01
N GLU A 95 14.32 24.18 11.95
CA GLU A 95 13.70 23.25 12.91
C GLU A 95 13.41 21.88 12.29
N GLU A 96 13.27 20.86 13.16
CA GLU A 96 12.78 19.53 12.81
C GLU A 96 11.31 19.63 12.41
N ALA A 97 11.04 19.99 11.15
CA ALA A 97 9.66 20.16 10.70
C ALA A 97 9.08 18.79 10.30
N ALA A 98 7.94 18.46 10.89
CA ALA A 98 7.20 17.25 10.58
C ALA A 98 6.57 17.28 9.17
N GLN A 99 6.45 18.47 8.55
CA GLN A 99 5.85 18.65 7.22
C GLN A 99 6.47 19.83 6.46
N TYR A 100 6.76 19.64 5.17
CA TYR A 100 7.29 20.66 4.25
C TYR A 100 6.47 20.71 2.98
N ARG A 101 5.92 21.89 2.64
CA ARG A 101 5.23 22.10 1.36
C ARG A 101 6.20 22.50 0.25
N ILE A 102 6.07 21.85 -0.89
CA ILE A 102 6.94 22.02 -2.05
C ILE A 102 6.09 22.16 -3.31
N ALA A 103 6.46 23.09 -4.19
CA ALA A 103 5.90 23.14 -5.55
C ALA A 103 7.06 23.13 -6.54
N LEU A 104 7.04 22.20 -7.49
CA LEU A 104 8.11 22.06 -8.47
C LEU A 104 7.62 21.55 -9.83
N GLN A 105 8.46 21.78 -10.84
CA GLN A 105 8.34 21.25 -12.18
C GLN A 105 9.76 20.84 -12.62
N GLY A 106 9.91 19.68 -13.26
CA GLY A 106 11.20 19.10 -13.59
C GLY A 106 11.79 18.26 -12.44
N GLN A 107 13.11 18.14 -12.39
CA GLN A 107 13.81 17.33 -11.40
C GLN A 107 14.29 18.18 -10.22
N THR A 108 14.12 17.68 -9.00
CA THR A 108 14.73 18.23 -7.78
C THR A 108 15.36 17.11 -6.96
N SER A 109 16.32 17.48 -6.10
CA SER A 109 16.87 16.58 -5.10
C SER A 109 16.58 17.10 -3.70
N LEU A 110 15.95 16.25 -2.90
CA LEU A 110 15.83 16.42 -1.47
C LEU A 110 16.90 15.56 -0.79
N SER A 111 17.74 16.17 0.04
CA SER A 111 18.68 15.41 0.87
C SER A 111 18.21 15.44 2.31
N LEU A 112 18.01 14.25 2.86
CA LEU A 112 17.64 14.01 4.25
C LEU A 112 18.94 13.76 5.01
N ALA A 113 19.24 14.56 6.02
CA ALA A 113 20.37 14.32 6.90
C ALA A 113 19.86 14.02 8.30
N ALA A 114 20.26 12.86 8.84
CA ALA A 114 19.99 12.55 10.24
C ALA A 114 21.07 13.19 11.11
N LYS A 115 20.68 13.94 12.16
CA LYS A 115 21.64 14.32 13.19
C LYS A 115 22.13 13.05 13.90
N LYS A 116 23.41 13.05 14.25
CA LYS A 116 23.99 11.98 15.06
C LYS A 116 23.25 11.89 16.39
N ALA A 117 22.66 10.74 16.66
CA ALA A 117 21.95 10.51 17.91
C ALA A 117 22.94 10.48 19.10
N ALA A 118 22.51 11.01 20.25
CA ALA A 118 23.28 10.90 21.49
C ALA A 118 23.38 9.42 21.93
N ALA A 119 24.45 9.06 22.65
CA ALA A 119 24.61 7.69 23.14
C ALA A 119 23.39 7.27 23.98
N GLY A 120 22.86 6.07 23.72
CA GLY A 120 21.65 5.56 24.37
C GLY A 120 20.32 6.05 23.78
N THR A 121 20.33 6.89 22.73
CA THR A 121 19.10 7.28 22.04
C THR A 121 18.55 6.08 21.24
N PRO A 122 17.28 5.70 21.43
CA PRO A 122 16.69 4.63 20.65
C PRO A 122 16.58 5.04 19.18
N LEU A 123 17.22 4.25 18.31
CA LEU A 123 17.04 4.35 16.87
C LEU A 123 15.71 3.69 16.51
N GLY A 124 14.99 4.30 15.57
CA GLY A 124 13.72 3.79 15.10
C GLY A 124 13.53 4.09 13.63
N PRO A 125 12.68 3.33 12.92
CA PRO A 125 12.41 3.59 11.53
C PRO A 125 11.67 4.92 11.39
N LEU A 126 11.91 5.59 10.27
CA LEU A 126 11.22 6.81 9.88
C LEU A 126 10.54 6.55 8.54
N VAL A 127 9.27 6.93 8.46
CA VAL A 127 8.51 6.94 7.22
C VAL A 127 8.48 8.37 6.69
N MET A 128 8.84 8.52 5.41
CA MET A 128 8.64 9.75 4.66
C MET A 128 7.40 9.58 3.78
N THR A 129 6.43 10.47 3.93
CA THR A 129 5.20 10.47 3.13
C THR A 129 5.21 11.68 2.19
N ILE A 130 4.92 11.46 0.91
CA ILE A 130 4.74 12.51 -0.09
C ILE A 130 3.27 12.55 -0.48
N THR A 131 2.61 13.68 -0.24
CA THR A 131 1.18 13.88 -0.53
C THR A 131 1.03 14.94 -1.61
N TYR A 132 0.48 14.57 -2.76
CA TYR A 132 0.23 15.49 -3.88
C TYR A 132 -1.08 16.27 -3.67
N GLN A 133 -1.08 17.53 -4.11
CA GLN A 133 -2.22 18.46 -4.06
C GLN A 133 -2.77 18.72 -5.45
#